data_AF-A0A4V2T2P6-F1
#
_entry.id   AF-A0A4V2T2P6-F1
#
_cell.length_a   1.000
_cell.length_b   1.000
_cell.length_c   1.000
_cell.angle_alpha   90.00
_cell.angle_beta   90.00
_cell.angle_gamma   90.00
#
_symmetry.space_group_name_H-M   'P 1'
#
loop_
_entity.id
_entity.type
_entity.pdbx_description
1 polymer ?
#
loop_
_entity_poly.entity_id
_entity_poly.type
_entity_poly.pdbx_seq_one_letter_code
_entity_poly.pdbx_strand_id
1 'polypeptide(L)'
;MARRSDEDQGVRMAKRYALYKAGLSDRAISREQGVSRTTIQDWRLRNAFPVNSNPNVPAKAKLRNAETSIELPPEHHKISPERMKLRRELYDAGNTDSVIAEAVGIRPNSVFTWRQRRGLPPNLPPGRTLRTSEHLAFITPDLKRRAVALLKRGVGAPMIAREMATTVKSVERWYTEALLGTPYVRQSGTTRRSTPRHPSGRAYSKMRTDRRARAFVLYADGLDDYEIAKDLGVHREQIWEWRHALFLPSIGKAWRKHAVKPKPKLLGAAISPMSNPLYAHIVASIGRGIASDLVDDAVSDIWLALAEGQLSPDQISAQAGKFRNRVIRNYASKFGTRSLDEDIGDGDGFRMLDLLKDHGSSDWLEEMGATVW
;
A
#
# COMPACT_ATOMS: atom_id res chain seq x y z
N MET A 1 -7.50 2.60 -56.16
CA MET A 1 -6.47 1.96 -55.32
C MET A 1 -5.80 0.87 -56.14
N ALA A 2 -4.60 1.14 -56.67
CA ALA A 2 -3.87 0.18 -57.48
C ALA A 2 -3.47 -1.04 -56.63
N ARG A 3 -3.86 -2.24 -57.06
CA ARG A 3 -3.35 -3.50 -56.49
C ARG A 3 -1.84 -3.50 -56.74
N ARG A 4 -1.05 -3.33 -55.68
CA ARG A 4 0.40 -3.58 -55.76
C ARG A 4 0.56 -5.03 -56.21
N SER A 5 1.25 -5.25 -57.33
CA SER A 5 1.46 -6.58 -57.90
C SER A 5 2.12 -7.48 -56.87
N ASP A 6 1.73 -8.76 -56.83
CA ASP A 6 2.33 -9.75 -55.92
C ASP A 6 3.87 -9.86 -56.11
N GLU A 7 4.34 -9.49 -57.29
CA GLU A 7 5.76 -9.40 -57.66
C GLU A 7 6.54 -8.39 -56.79
N ASP A 8 5.94 -7.23 -56.48
CA ASP A 8 6.54 -6.22 -55.59
C ASP A 8 6.72 -6.74 -54.15
N GLN A 9 5.86 -7.67 -53.73
CA GLN A 9 5.92 -8.24 -52.40
C GLN A 9 7.07 -9.23 -52.27
N GLY A 10 7.31 -10.05 -53.30
CA GLY A 10 8.44 -10.99 -53.36
C GLY A 10 9.79 -10.27 -53.26
N VAL A 11 9.98 -9.21 -54.05
CA VAL A 11 11.23 -8.41 -54.06
C VAL A 11 11.50 -7.78 -52.67
N ARG A 12 10.46 -7.26 -52.01
CA ARG A 12 10.59 -6.68 -50.66
C ARG A 12 10.97 -7.74 -49.62
N MET A 13 10.41 -8.95 -49.71
CA MET A 13 10.75 -10.04 -48.79
C MET A 13 12.19 -10.53 -48.99
N ALA A 14 12.63 -10.71 -50.24
CA ALA A 14 14.02 -11.06 -50.55
C ALA A 14 15.01 -10.02 -50.00
N LYS A 15 14.70 -8.73 -50.17
CA LYS A 15 15.52 -7.64 -49.61
C LYS A 15 15.57 -7.67 -48.07
N ARG A 16 14.48 -8.01 -47.37
CA ARG A 16 14.47 -8.13 -45.90
C ARG A 16 15.39 -9.26 -45.43
N TYR A 17 15.31 -10.41 -46.11
CA TYR A 17 16.11 -11.58 -45.80
C TYR A 17 17.60 -11.32 -46.01
N ALA A 18 17.98 -10.65 -47.10
CA ALA A 18 19.37 -10.27 -47.37
C ALA A 18 19.93 -9.35 -46.27
N LEU A 19 19.19 -8.31 -45.87
CA LEU A 19 19.60 -7.39 -44.80
C LEU A 19 19.71 -8.10 -43.43
N TYR A 20 18.79 -9.03 -43.15
CA TYR A 20 18.84 -9.85 -41.93
C TYR A 20 20.07 -10.77 -41.91
N LYS A 21 20.37 -11.47 -43.03
CA LYS A 21 21.59 -12.30 -43.16
C LYS A 21 22.87 -11.48 -43.01
N ALA A 22 22.86 -10.21 -43.43
CA ALA A 22 23.97 -9.29 -43.25
C ALA A 22 24.17 -8.81 -41.79
N GLY A 23 23.39 -9.31 -40.83
CA GLY A 23 23.57 -9.00 -39.41
C GLY A 23 22.83 -7.75 -38.92
N LEU A 24 21.98 -7.12 -39.75
CA LEU A 24 21.29 -5.90 -39.35
C LEU A 24 20.20 -6.19 -38.32
N SER A 25 20.08 -5.29 -37.34
CA SER A 25 18.97 -5.31 -36.38
C SER A 25 17.64 -4.89 -37.03
N ASP A 26 16.51 -5.33 -36.47
CA ASP A 26 15.15 -4.99 -36.95
C ASP A 26 14.96 -3.47 -37.15
N ARG A 27 15.60 -2.64 -36.30
CA ARG A 27 15.56 -1.18 -36.42
C ARG A 27 16.31 -0.67 -37.65
N ALA A 28 17.45 -1.25 -37.98
CA ALA A 28 18.23 -0.87 -39.16
C ALA A 28 17.51 -1.28 -40.45
N ILE A 29 16.97 -2.51 -40.50
CA ILE A 29 16.18 -3.00 -41.65
C ILE A 29 14.94 -2.13 -41.86
N SER A 30 14.25 -1.76 -40.78
CA SER A 30 13.09 -0.86 -40.81
C SER A 30 13.41 0.50 -41.44
N ARG A 31 14.54 1.10 -41.05
CA ARG A 31 15.01 2.37 -41.62
C ARG A 31 15.38 2.24 -43.09
N GLU A 32 16.11 1.19 -43.45
CA GLU A 32 16.57 0.93 -44.82
C GLU A 32 15.40 0.69 -45.81
N GLN A 33 14.32 0.07 -45.34
CA GLN A 33 13.15 -0.22 -46.19
C GLN A 33 12.01 0.79 -46.07
N GLY A 34 12.13 1.81 -45.20
CA GLY A 34 11.06 2.78 -44.96
C GLY A 34 9.78 2.15 -44.40
N VAL A 35 9.90 1.09 -43.60
CA VAL A 35 8.75 0.41 -42.97
C VAL A 35 8.83 0.49 -41.45
N SER A 36 7.72 0.29 -40.75
CA SER A 36 7.71 0.29 -39.28
C SER A 36 8.56 -0.85 -38.72
N ARG A 37 9.13 -0.64 -37.53
CA ARG A 37 9.88 -1.68 -36.80
C ARG A 37 9.02 -2.93 -36.54
N THR A 38 7.74 -2.73 -36.20
CA THR A 38 6.79 -3.82 -35.96
C THR A 38 6.59 -4.67 -37.21
N THR A 39 6.56 -4.06 -38.40
CA THR A 39 6.46 -4.80 -39.67
C THR A 39 7.64 -5.74 -39.90
N ILE A 40 8.86 -5.34 -39.54
CA ILE A 40 10.04 -6.21 -39.61
C ILE A 40 9.99 -7.29 -38.54
N GLN A 41 9.57 -6.95 -37.32
CA GLN A 41 9.40 -7.91 -36.23
C GLN A 41 8.39 -9.00 -36.59
N ASP A 42 7.22 -8.63 -37.12
CA ASP A 42 6.19 -9.59 -37.54
C ASP A 42 6.67 -10.46 -38.70
N TRP A 43 7.35 -9.87 -39.68
CA TRP A 43 7.97 -10.62 -40.78
C TRP A 43 8.99 -11.64 -40.23
N ARG A 44 9.85 -11.23 -39.29
CA ARG A 44 10.85 -12.08 -38.66
C ARG A 44 10.20 -13.25 -37.90
N LEU A 45 9.15 -12.98 -37.12
CA LEU A 45 8.40 -13.98 -36.36
C LEU A 45 7.70 -14.99 -37.27
N ARG A 46 7.05 -14.54 -38.35
CA ARG A 46 6.38 -15.43 -39.33
C ARG A 46 7.35 -16.38 -40.04
N ASN A 47 8.62 -15.98 -40.17
CA ASN A 47 9.66 -16.79 -40.79
C ASN A 47 10.56 -17.49 -39.76
N ALA A 48 10.18 -17.50 -38.48
CA ALA A 48 10.91 -18.15 -37.38
C ALA A 48 12.40 -17.74 -37.25
N PHE A 49 12.75 -16.51 -37.61
CA PHE A 49 14.11 -16.02 -37.46
C PHE A 49 14.37 -15.48 -36.04
N PRO A 50 15.50 -15.80 -35.38
CA PRO A 50 15.84 -15.28 -34.06
C PRO A 50 16.07 -13.75 -34.06
N VAL A 51 16.14 -13.10 -32.90
CA VAL A 51 16.46 -11.66 -32.84
C VAL A 51 17.93 -11.48 -33.18
N ASN A 52 18.23 -10.70 -34.22
CA ASN A 52 19.60 -10.36 -34.56
C ASN A 52 20.13 -9.35 -33.53
N SER A 53 20.72 -9.90 -32.47
CA SER A 53 21.16 -9.17 -31.28
C SER A 53 22.64 -8.81 -31.35
N ASN A 54 23.27 -8.94 -32.53
CA ASN A 54 24.72 -8.80 -32.65
C ASN A 54 25.15 -7.36 -32.29
N PRO A 55 25.81 -7.14 -31.14
CA PRO A 55 26.23 -5.81 -30.72
C PRO A 55 27.49 -5.35 -31.48
N ASN A 56 28.09 -6.22 -32.29
CA ASN A 56 29.38 -6.02 -32.96
C ASN A 56 29.29 -5.62 -34.44
N VAL A 57 28.10 -5.32 -34.99
CA VAL A 57 28.04 -4.68 -36.32
C VAL A 57 28.35 -3.19 -36.14
N PRO A 58 29.49 -2.68 -36.64
CA PRO A 58 29.83 -1.28 -36.50
C PRO A 58 28.77 -0.45 -37.21
N ALA A 59 28.10 0.38 -36.43
CA ALA A 59 27.12 1.32 -36.92
C ALA A 59 27.78 2.24 -37.95
N LYS A 60 27.57 1.97 -39.24
CA LYS A 60 27.72 2.95 -40.34
C LYS A 60 26.82 4.21 -40.17
N ALA A 61 26.23 4.40 -38.99
CA ALA A 61 25.46 5.56 -38.57
C ALA A 61 26.22 6.54 -37.66
N LYS A 62 27.56 6.47 -37.57
CA LYS A 62 28.39 7.55 -36.99
C LYS A 62 28.78 8.65 -37.99
N LEU A 63 28.50 8.50 -39.29
CA LEU A 63 28.93 9.43 -40.35
C LEU A 63 28.00 10.64 -40.61
N ARG A 64 26.91 10.84 -39.87
CA ARG A 64 26.01 12.00 -40.07
C ARG A 64 25.88 12.98 -38.90
N ASN A 65 26.57 12.74 -37.78
CA ASN A 65 26.58 13.68 -36.62
C ASN A 65 28.00 14.15 -36.27
N ALA A 66 28.97 14.00 -37.19
CA ALA A 66 30.37 14.38 -36.95
C ALA A 66 30.62 15.90 -37.03
N GLU A 67 29.72 16.71 -37.59
CA GLU A 67 29.91 18.17 -37.67
C GLU A 67 29.40 18.95 -36.45
N THR A 68 28.93 18.28 -35.39
CA THR A 68 28.54 18.97 -34.14
C THR A 68 28.82 18.13 -32.89
N SER A 69 29.79 17.22 -32.98
CA SER A 69 30.26 16.47 -31.82
C SER A 69 31.56 17.09 -31.32
N ILE A 70 31.44 18.01 -30.35
CA ILE A 70 32.53 18.33 -29.42
C ILE A 70 32.97 16.99 -28.83
N GLU A 71 34.21 16.59 -29.12
CA GLU A 71 34.80 15.34 -28.67
C GLU A 71 34.77 15.26 -27.14
N LEU A 72 33.82 14.52 -26.58
CA LEU A 72 33.86 14.09 -25.19
C LEU A 72 34.48 12.68 -25.14
N PRO A 73 35.66 12.51 -24.51
CA PRO A 73 36.37 11.24 -24.47
C PRO A 73 35.52 10.12 -23.83
N PRO A 74 35.55 8.89 -24.36
CA PRO A 74 34.82 7.75 -23.84
C PRO A 74 35.61 7.11 -22.70
N GLU A 75 35.89 7.86 -21.64
CA GLU A 75 36.31 7.24 -20.40
C GLU A 75 35.09 6.95 -19.54
N HIS A 76 34.88 5.68 -19.23
CA HIS A 76 34.14 5.30 -18.03
C HIS A 76 34.95 5.78 -16.81
N HIS A 77 34.93 7.09 -16.56
CA HIS A 77 35.67 7.70 -15.46
C HIS A 77 35.30 6.99 -14.17
N LYS A 78 36.24 6.19 -13.66
CA LYS A 78 36.31 5.89 -12.24
C LYS A 78 36.15 7.23 -11.54
N ILE A 79 35.08 7.36 -10.76
CA ILE A 79 34.77 8.62 -10.07
C ILE A 79 36.02 8.96 -9.24
N SER A 80 36.68 10.06 -9.57
CA SER A 80 37.85 10.52 -8.82
C SER A 80 37.53 10.54 -7.32
N PRO A 81 38.44 10.11 -6.43
CA PRO A 81 38.26 10.18 -4.98
C PRO A 81 37.79 11.56 -4.50
N GLU A 82 38.28 12.64 -5.14
CA GLU A 82 37.87 14.01 -4.86
C GLU A 82 36.39 14.26 -5.17
N ARG A 83 35.91 13.74 -6.30
CA ARG A 83 34.48 13.82 -6.67
C ARG A 83 33.61 12.99 -5.71
N MET A 84 34.13 11.91 -5.13
CA MET A 84 33.40 11.17 -4.10
C MET A 84 33.32 11.95 -2.77
N LYS A 85 34.42 12.62 -2.38
CA LYS A 85 34.48 13.46 -1.19
C LYS A 85 33.51 14.64 -1.30
N LEU A 86 33.55 15.36 -2.42
CA LEU A 86 32.65 16.49 -2.69
C LEU A 86 31.16 16.09 -2.66
N ARG A 87 30.80 14.92 -3.21
CA ARG A 87 29.42 14.40 -3.11
C ARG A 87 28.96 14.20 -1.68
N ARG A 88 29.87 13.70 -0.82
CA ARG A 88 29.56 13.43 0.58
C ARG A 88 29.37 14.73 1.35
N GLU A 89 30.27 15.69 1.17
CA GLU A 89 30.17 17.02 1.78
C GLU A 89 28.87 17.74 1.40
N LEU A 90 28.52 17.75 0.11
CA LEU A 90 27.28 18.36 -0.36
C LEU A 90 26.03 17.66 0.19
N TYR A 91 26.08 16.33 0.33
CA TYR A 91 25.00 15.55 0.93
C TYR A 91 24.84 15.84 2.43
N ASP A 92 25.94 15.87 3.17
CA ASP A 92 25.93 16.17 4.61
C ASP A 92 25.47 17.62 4.88
N ALA A 93 25.66 18.53 3.91
CA ALA A 93 25.10 19.88 3.90
C ALA A 93 23.61 19.96 3.51
N GLY A 94 22.92 18.82 3.36
CA GLY A 94 21.48 18.78 3.07
C GLY A 94 21.09 19.05 1.62
N ASN A 95 22.03 19.08 0.67
CA ASN A 95 21.71 19.34 -0.74
C ASN A 95 20.96 18.16 -1.38
N THR A 96 20.07 18.47 -2.32
CA THR A 96 19.30 17.47 -3.07
C THR A 96 20.15 16.75 -4.13
N ASP A 97 19.74 15.53 -4.53
CA ASP A 97 20.46 14.71 -5.54
C ASP A 97 20.73 15.49 -6.86
N SER A 98 19.85 16.41 -7.25
CA SER A 98 20.03 17.26 -8.44
C SER A 98 21.09 18.33 -8.26
N VAL A 99 21.13 19.00 -7.10
CA VAL A 99 22.13 20.04 -6.80
C VAL A 99 23.51 19.41 -6.66
N ILE A 100 23.61 18.25 -6.01
CA ILE A 100 24.85 17.46 -5.92
C ILE A 100 25.33 17.07 -7.32
N ALA A 101 24.41 16.66 -8.20
CA ALA A 101 24.75 16.23 -9.54
C ALA A 101 25.29 17.37 -10.41
N GLU A 102 24.67 18.55 -10.33
CA GLU A 102 25.11 19.75 -11.02
C GLU A 102 26.50 20.20 -10.53
N ALA A 103 26.70 20.29 -9.22
CA ALA A 103 27.98 20.70 -8.63
C ALA A 103 29.14 19.73 -8.98
N VAL A 104 28.86 18.43 -9.12
CA VAL A 104 29.88 17.42 -9.40
C VAL A 104 30.03 17.17 -10.91
N GLY A 105 29.18 17.75 -11.75
CA GLY A 105 29.18 17.56 -13.20
C GLY A 105 28.78 16.14 -13.64
N ILE A 106 27.79 15.55 -12.98
CA ILE A 106 27.29 14.19 -13.29
C ILE A 106 25.77 14.18 -13.46
N ARG A 107 25.22 13.05 -13.90
CA ARG A 107 23.77 12.88 -14.01
C ARG A 107 23.13 12.65 -12.62
N PRO A 108 21.95 13.21 -12.34
CA PRO A 108 21.23 12.99 -11.06
C PRO A 108 21.05 11.51 -10.68
N ASN A 109 20.78 10.64 -11.66
CA ASN A 109 20.63 9.21 -11.42
C ASN A 109 21.90 8.54 -10.87
N SER A 110 23.08 9.10 -11.16
CA SER A 110 24.35 8.62 -10.62
C SER A 110 24.51 8.96 -9.14
N VAL A 111 24.04 10.13 -8.70
CA VAL A 111 23.97 10.49 -7.26
C VAL A 111 22.96 9.61 -6.54
N PHE A 112 21.76 9.43 -7.11
CA PHE A 112 20.73 8.54 -6.57
C PHE A 112 21.26 7.11 -6.33
N THR A 113 21.91 6.53 -7.33
CA THR A 113 22.47 5.17 -7.25
C THR A 113 23.60 5.09 -6.20
N TRP A 114 24.46 6.11 -6.14
CA TRP A 114 25.52 6.21 -5.13
C TRP A 114 24.94 6.27 -3.71
N ARG A 115 23.89 7.07 -3.51
CA ARG A 115 23.17 7.24 -2.25
C ARG A 115 22.52 5.94 -1.78
N GLN A 116 21.80 5.25 -2.67
CA GLN A 116 21.16 3.95 -2.41
C GLN A 116 22.17 2.87 -2.00
N ARG A 117 23.30 2.76 -2.71
CA ARG A 117 24.35 1.79 -2.37
C ARG A 117 24.99 2.01 -0.99
N ARG A 118 24.85 3.21 -0.43
CA ARG A 118 25.35 3.57 0.90
C ARG A 118 24.26 3.65 1.97
N GLY A 119 23.01 3.29 1.65
CA GLY A 119 21.89 3.32 2.60
C GLY A 119 21.51 4.73 3.07
N LEU A 120 21.84 5.76 2.29
CA LEU A 120 21.61 7.15 2.68
C LEU A 120 20.17 7.60 2.32
N PRO A 121 19.42 8.25 3.24
CA PRO A 121 18.06 8.74 2.97
C PRO A 121 18.06 9.89 1.93
N PRO A 122 16.95 10.13 1.21
CA PRO A 122 16.88 11.27 0.29
C PRO A 122 16.85 12.60 1.05
N ASN A 123 17.71 13.54 0.66
CA ASN A 123 17.60 14.95 1.08
C ASN A 123 16.47 15.61 0.29
N LEU A 124 15.36 15.90 0.96
CA LEU A 124 14.22 16.59 0.37
C LEU A 124 14.33 18.09 0.71
N PRO A 125 14.07 18.99 -0.26
CA PRO A 125 14.13 20.41 0.03
C PRO A 125 13.06 20.78 1.07
N PRO A 126 13.35 21.76 1.96
CA PRO A 126 12.40 22.22 2.96
C PRO A 126 11.09 22.65 2.27
N GLY A 127 9.96 22.15 2.77
CA GLY A 127 8.64 22.38 2.17
C GLY A 127 8.19 21.36 1.11
N ARG A 128 9.10 20.54 0.54
CA ARG A 128 8.70 19.26 -0.06
C ARG A 128 8.70 18.21 1.05
N THR A 129 7.67 18.29 1.90
CA THR A 129 7.29 17.16 2.74
C THR A 129 7.22 15.91 1.88
N LEU A 130 7.51 14.76 2.49
CA LEU A 130 7.25 13.47 1.90
C LEU A 130 5.82 13.33 1.38
N ARG A 131 4.84 14.25 1.52
CA ARG A 131 3.51 14.22 0.88
C ARG A 131 3.38 13.48 -0.46
N THR A 132 4.32 13.58 -1.41
CA THR A 132 4.29 12.77 -2.65
C THR A 132 4.61 11.28 -2.43
N SER A 133 5.45 10.97 -1.46
CA SER A 133 5.78 9.64 -0.93
C SER A 133 4.97 9.20 0.31
N GLU A 134 4.37 10.09 1.11
CA GLU A 134 3.48 9.80 2.25
C GLU A 134 2.12 9.30 1.74
N HIS A 135 1.65 9.83 0.60
CA HIS A 135 0.54 9.22 -0.13
C HIS A 135 0.86 7.83 -0.71
N LEU A 136 2.15 7.47 -0.83
CA LEU A 136 2.58 6.10 -1.15
C LEU A 136 2.96 5.28 0.10
N ALA A 137 3.20 5.92 1.25
CA ALA A 137 3.77 5.30 2.44
C ALA A 137 2.76 4.50 3.28
N PHE A 138 1.46 4.70 3.07
CA PHE A 138 0.43 3.86 3.69
C PHE A 138 -0.44 3.15 2.66
N ILE A 139 0.20 2.47 1.70
CA ILE A 139 -0.45 1.33 1.07
C ILE A 139 -0.54 0.24 2.14
N THR A 140 -1.55 0.35 3.00
CA THR A 140 -1.83 -0.69 3.97
C THR A 140 -2.28 -1.95 3.21
N PRO A 141 -1.98 -3.16 3.72
CA PRO A 141 -2.54 -4.39 3.16
C PRO A 141 -4.07 -4.33 3.01
N ASP A 142 -4.73 -3.55 3.86
CA ASP A 142 -6.17 -3.30 3.82
C ASP A 142 -6.60 -2.47 2.61
N LEU A 143 -5.85 -1.40 2.29
CA LEU A 143 -6.09 -0.56 1.11
C LEU A 143 -5.99 -1.38 -0.20
N LYS A 144 -5.01 -2.28 -0.28
CA LYS A 144 -4.88 -3.24 -1.38
C LYS A 144 -6.08 -4.19 -1.47
N ARG A 145 -6.51 -4.78 -0.35
CA ARG A 145 -7.68 -5.69 -0.30
C ARG A 145 -8.96 -4.99 -0.77
N ARG A 146 -9.21 -3.78 -0.28
CA ARG A 146 -10.35 -2.93 -0.66
C ARG A 146 -10.34 -2.60 -2.14
N ALA A 147 -9.22 -2.16 -2.68
CA ALA A 147 -9.08 -1.86 -4.11
C ALA A 147 -9.37 -3.09 -4.99
N VAL A 148 -8.84 -4.26 -4.62
CA VAL A 148 -9.13 -5.52 -5.34
C VAL A 148 -10.61 -5.91 -5.24
N ALA A 149 -11.25 -5.72 -4.09
CA ALA A 149 -12.68 -5.98 -3.94
C ALA A 149 -13.53 -5.07 -4.84
N LEU A 150 -13.19 -3.78 -4.95
CA LEU A 150 -13.84 -2.83 -5.83
C LEU A 150 -13.65 -3.17 -7.32
N LEU A 151 -12.43 -3.57 -7.70
CA LEU A 151 -12.14 -4.04 -9.06
C LEU A 151 -12.98 -5.27 -9.43
N LYS A 152 -13.14 -6.22 -8.50
CA LYS A 152 -14.01 -7.40 -8.68
C LYS A 152 -15.50 -7.03 -8.84
N ARG A 153 -15.91 -5.86 -8.34
CA ARG A 153 -17.27 -5.31 -8.50
C ARG A 153 -17.44 -4.49 -9.79
N GLY A 154 -16.42 -4.42 -10.64
CA GLY A 154 -16.46 -3.66 -11.90
C GLY A 154 -16.21 -2.16 -11.74
N VAL A 155 -15.73 -1.70 -10.59
CA VAL A 155 -15.35 -0.29 -10.39
C VAL A 155 -14.03 -0.03 -11.13
N GLY A 156 -14.01 1.00 -11.97
CA GLY A 156 -12.84 1.33 -12.79
C GLY A 156 -11.63 1.81 -11.98
N ALA A 157 -10.43 1.38 -12.37
CA ALA A 157 -9.18 1.73 -11.67
C ALA A 157 -8.95 3.24 -11.47
N PRO A 158 -9.29 4.14 -12.42
CA PRO A 158 -9.15 5.58 -12.21
C PRO A 158 -10.03 6.15 -11.08
N MET A 159 -11.23 5.58 -10.90
CA MET A 159 -12.14 6.00 -9.83
C MET A 159 -11.61 5.55 -8.47
N ILE A 160 -11.18 4.29 -8.37
CA ILE A 160 -10.57 3.74 -7.15
C ILE A 160 -9.34 4.57 -6.75
N ALA A 161 -8.47 4.89 -7.72
CA ALA A 161 -7.29 5.70 -7.49
C ALA A 161 -7.63 7.09 -6.90
N ARG A 162 -8.63 7.77 -7.48
CA ARG A 162 -9.08 9.08 -7.02
C ARG A 162 -9.66 9.04 -5.62
N GLU A 163 -10.59 8.12 -5.35
CA GLU A 163 -11.32 8.08 -4.08
C GLU A 163 -10.46 7.52 -2.93
N MET A 164 -9.50 6.62 -3.22
CA MET A 164 -8.57 6.06 -2.22
C MET A 164 -7.24 6.81 -2.12
N ALA A 165 -7.12 7.98 -2.77
CA ALA A 165 -5.91 8.79 -2.80
C ALA A 165 -4.62 8.01 -3.19
N THR A 166 -4.73 7.12 -4.18
CA THR A 166 -3.64 6.30 -4.71
C THR A 166 -3.45 6.52 -6.21
N THR A 167 -2.45 5.88 -6.83
CA THR A 167 -2.20 6.01 -8.27
C THR A 167 -2.93 4.93 -9.07
N VAL A 168 -3.34 5.25 -10.29
CA VAL A 168 -3.97 4.28 -11.22
C VAL A 168 -3.05 3.08 -11.46
N LYS A 169 -1.74 3.32 -11.62
CA LYS A 169 -0.73 2.27 -11.78
C LYS A 169 -0.66 1.32 -10.57
N SER A 170 -0.81 1.84 -9.34
CA SER A 170 -0.85 1.01 -8.14
C SER A 170 -2.07 0.09 -8.13
N VAL A 171 -3.25 0.62 -8.48
CA VAL A 171 -4.50 -0.16 -8.54
C VAL A 171 -4.44 -1.22 -9.63
N GLU A 172 -3.95 -0.88 -10.83
CA GLU A 172 -3.72 -1.83 -11.92
C GLU A 172 -2.73 -2.92 -11.53
N ARG A 173 -1.62 -2.55 -10.87
CA ARG A 173 -0.64 -3.51 -10.36
C ARG A 173 -1.27 -4.46 -9.34
N TRP A 174 -2.07 -3.97 -8.39
CA TRP A 174 -2.76 -4.83 -7.42
C TRP A 174 -3.78 -5.74 -8.08
N TYR A 175 -4.46 -5.27 -9.13
CA TYR A 175 -5.35 -6.10 -9.94
C TYR A 175 -4.58 -7.25 -10.60
N THR A 176 -3.46 -6.94 -11.26
CA THR A 176 -2.60 -7.95 -11.89
C THR A 176 -2.08 -8.93 -10.85
N GLU A 177 -1.53 -8.46 -9.73
CA GLU A 177 -1.02 -9.31 -8.65
C GLU A 177 -2.11 -10.22 -8.04
N ALA A 178 -3.33 -9.71 -7.87
CA ALA A 178 -4.45 -10.49 -7.33
C ALA A 178 -5.05 -11.49 -8.34
N LEU A 179 -4.78 -11.29 -9.65
CA LEU A 179 -5.26 -12.14 -10.74
C LEU A 179 -4.14 -12.97 -11.40
N LEU A 180 -2.91 -12.95 -10.90
CA LEU A 180 -1.87 -13.91 -11.27
C LEU A 180 -2.36 -15.31 -10.84
N GLY A 181 -3.04 -15.98 -11.77
CA GLY A 181 -3.78 -17.24 -11.55
C GLY A 181 -5.10 -17.32 -12.33
N THR A 182 -5.63 -16.21 -12.83
CA THR A 182 -6.84 -16.14 -13.68
C THR A 182 -6.51 -15.45 -15.00
N PRO A 183 -6.94 -15.98 -16.16
CA PRO A 183 -6.65 -15.38 -17.46
C PRO A 183 -7.16 -13.93 -17.48
N TYR A 184 -6.29 -13.02 -17.92
CA TYR A 184 -6.55 -11.59 -18.00
C TYR A 184 -7.83 -11.33 -18.79
N VAL A 185 -8.95 -11.09 -18.10
CA VAL A 185 -10.14 -10.52 -18.72
C VAL A 185 -9.77 -9.08 -19.02
N ARG A 186 -9.48 -8.77 -20.29
CA ARG A 186 -9.40 -7.39 -20.75
C ARG A 186 -10.66 -6.70 -20.27
N GLN A 187 -10.53 -5.76 -19.32
CA GLN A 187 -11.61 -4.83 -19.04
C GLN A 187 -11.95 -4.21 -20.39
N SER A 188 -13.16 -4.47 -20.90
CA SER A 188 -13.64 -3.86 -22.13
C SER A 188 -13.37 -2.38 -21.97
N GLY A 189 -12.63 -1.80 -22.93
CA GLY A 189 -12.20 -0.40 -22.85
C GLY A 189 -13.44 0.42 -22.54
N THR A 190 -13.55 0.88 -21.29
CA THR A 190 -14.66 1.71 -20.89
C THR A 190 -14.43 3.01 -21.63
N THR A 191 -15.08 3.14 -22.79
CA THR A 191 -15.25 4.44 -23.41
C THR A 191 -15.72 5.33 -22.27
N ARG A 192 -14.99 6.43 -22.02
CA ARG A 192 -15.34 7.42 -21.00
C ARG A 192 -16.78 7.85 -21.30
N ARG A 193 -17.77 7.15 -20.73
CA ARG A 193 -19.13 7.64 -20.70
C ARG A 193 -19.00 8.88 -19.85
N SER A 194 -19.27 10.04 -20.45
CA SER A 194 -19.45 11.26 -19.69
C SER A 194 -20.36 10.88 -18.53
N THR A 195 -19.92 11.07 -17.29
CA THR A 195 -20.82 10.98 -16.14
C THR A 195 -22.04 11.81 -16.53
N PRO A 196 -23.21 11.19 -16.77
CA PRO A 196 -24.42 11.91 -17.07
C PRO A 196 -24.52 13.00 -16.03
N ARG A 197 -24.70 14.25 -16.45
CA ARG A 197 -25.01 15.32 -15.50
C ARG A 197 -26.45 15.09 -15.05
N HIS A 198 -26.75 15.36 -13.79
CA HIS A 198 -28.11 15.21 -13.29
C HIS A 198 -28.99 16.12 -14.14
N PRO A 199 -30.21 15.71 -14.51
CA PRO A 199 -31.11 16.59 -15.27
C PRO A 199 -31.31 17.97 -14.62
N SER A 200 -31.03 18.09 -13.31
CA SER A 200 -31.08 19.35 -12.55
C SER A 200 -29.77 20.17 -12.55
N GLY A 201 -28.71 19.72 -13.23
CA GLY A 201 -27.40 20.38 -13.27
C GLY A 201 -26.59 20.37 -11.95
N ARG A 202 -27.16 19.84 -10.86
CA ARG A 202 -26.48 19.76 -9.56
C ARG A 202 -25.47 18.61 -9.53
N ALA A 203 -24.33 18.84 -8.89
CA ALA A 203 -23.37 17.77 -8.60
C ALA A 203 -24.08 16.66 -7.80
N TYR A 204 -23.96 15.41 -8.25
CA TYR A 204 -24.75 14.25 -7.81
C TYR A 204 -24.66 13.86 -6.33
N SER A 205 -23.93 14.59 -5.50
CA SER A 205 -24.05 14.39 -4.07
C SER A 205 -23.66 15.69 -3.36
N LYS A 206 -24.52 16.17 -2.46
CA LYS A 206 -24.17 17.27 -1.55
C LYS A 206 -23.20 16.82 -0.44
N MET A 207 -22.71 15.59 -0.50
CA MET A 207 -21.84 15.01 0.50
C MET A 207 -20.46 15.66 0.43
N ARG A 208 -19.97 16.14 1.58
CA ARG A 208 -18.62 16.70 1.72
C ARG A 208 -17.55 15.67 1.34
N THR A 209 -16.39 16.16 0.88
CA THR A 209 -15.31 15.34 0.31
C THR A 209 -14.78 14.27 1.27
N ASP A 210 -14.66 14.62 2.55
CA ASP A 210 -14.27 13.73 3.65
C ASP A 210 -15.24 12.55 3.80
N ARG A 211 -16.54 12.85 3.82
CA ARG A 211 -17.61 11.83 3.95
C ARG A 211 -17.68 10.93 2.72
N ARG A 212 -17.40 11.44 1.52
CA ARG A 212 -17.34 10.62 0.30
C ARG A 212 -16.21 9.62 0.34
N ALA A 213 -15.01 10.03 0.76
CA ALA A 213 -13.86 9.14 0.88
C ALA A 213 -14.17 8.02 1.89
N ARG A 214 -14.76 8.37 3.05
CA ARG A 214 -15.18 7.38 4.05
C ARG A 214 -16.31 6.48 3.56
N ALA A 215 -17.32 7.02 2.86
CA ALA A 215 -18.38 6.22 2.23
C ALA A 215 -17.81 5.20 1.23
N PHE A 216 -16.80 5.60 0.45
CA PHE A 216 -16.13 4.71 -0.51
C PHE A 216 -15.37 3.57 0.17
N VAL A 217 -14.71 3.87 1.29
CA VAL A 217 -14.04 2.87 2.14
C VAL A 217 -15.05 1.86 2.71
N LEU A 218 -16.12 2.34 3.34
CA LEU A 218 -17.16 1.48 3.93
C LEU A 218 -17.88 0.65 2.87
N TYR A 219 -18.13 1.24 1.70
CA TYR A 219 -18.65 0.52 0.55
C TYR A 219 -17.69 -0.60 0.12
N ALA A 220 -16.39 -0.33 0.01
CA ALA A 220 -15.39 -1.36 -0.31
C ALA A 220 -15.40 -2.52 0.70
N ASP A 221 -15.60 -2.21 1.98
CA ASP A 221 -15.75 -3.19 3.07
C ASP A 221 -17.06 -4.01 2.98
N GLY A 222 -17.98 -3.63 2.09
CA GLY A 222 -19.20 -4.37 1.80
C GLY A 222 -20.39 -4.01 2.69
N LEU A 223 -20.33 -2.87 3.37
CA LEU A 223 -21.47 -2.32 4.11
C LEU A 223 -22.54 -1.83 3.14
N ASP A 224 -23.81 -2.01 3.48
CA ASP A 224 -24.90 -1.52 2.63
C ASP A 224 -25.19 -0.03 2.82
N ASP A 225 -26.05 0.53 1.95
CA ASP A 225 -26.39 1.96 1.97
C ASP A 225 -26.93 2.44 3.34
N TYR A 226 -27.55 1.55 4.14
CA TYR A 226 -28.08 1.88 5.47
C TYR A 226 -26.97 1.90 6.52
N GLU A 227 -26.09 0.90 6.53
CA GLU A 227 -24.95 0.81 7.45
C GLU A 227 -23.96 1.97 7.22
N ILE A 228 -23.67 2.29 5.95
CA ILE A 228 -22.83 3.44 5.59
C ILE A 228 -23.48 4.75 6.07
N ALA A 229 -24.79 4.90 5.87
CA ALA A 229 -25.52 6.10 6.29
C ALA A 229 -25.49 6.29 7.81
N LYS A 230 -25.65 5.20 8.56
CA LYS A 230 -25.56 5.17 10.03
C LYS A 230 -24.16 5.57 10.53
N ASP A 231 -23.09 5.02 9.94
CA ASP A 231 -21.71 5.34 10.34
C ASP A 231 -21.35 6.82 10.06
N LEU A 232 -21.85 7.38 8.97
CA LEU A 232 -21.54 8.74 8.55
C LEU A 232 -22.47 9.81 9.14
N GLY A 233 -23.53 9.42 9.86
CA GLY A 233 -24.54 10.34 10.36
C GLY A 233 -25.25 11.10 9.23
N VAL A 234 -25.59 10.41 8.14
CA VAL A 234 -26.28 10.98 6.97
C VAL A 234 -27.55 10.22 6.64
N HIS A 235 -28.44 10.81 5.85
CA HIS A 235 -29.64 10.11 5.40
C HIS A 235 -29.29 9.03 4.37
N ARG A 236 -29.96 7.87 4.44
CA ARG A 236 -29.75 6.73 3.52
C ARG A 236 -29.84 7.13 2.05
N GLU A 237 -30.75 8.04 1.72
CA GLU A 237 -30.94 8.55 0.36
C GLU A 237 -29.70 9.26 -0.18
N GLN A 238 -28.92 9.95 0.67
CA GLN A 238 -27.68 10.61 0.25
C GLN A 238 -26.59 9.59 -0.14
N ILE A 239 -26.53 8.45 0.53
CA ILE A 239 -25.63 7.34 0.16
C ILE A 239 -26.10 6.67 -1.13
N TRP A 240 -27.40 6.46 -1.26
CA TRP A 240 -27.99 5.91 -2.48
C TRP A 240 -27.71 6.80 -3.71
N GLU A 241 -27.95 8.12 -3.61
CA GLU A 241 -27.66 9.10 -4.67
C GLU A 241 -26.16 9.09 -5.02
N TRP A 242 -25.29 9.13 -4.02
CA TRP A 242 -23.84 9.08 -4.20
C TRP A 242 -23.38 7.78 -4.90
N ARG A 243 -23.94 6.63 -4.49
CA ARG A 243 -23.63 5.33 -5.09
C ARG A 243 -24.06 5.29 -6.56
N HIS A 244 -25.26 5.77 -6.87
CA HIS A 244 -25.77 5.85 -8.24
C HIS A 244 -24.99 6.83 -9.11
N ALA A 245 -24.55 7.97 -8.56
CA ALA A 245 -23.69 8.94 -9.23
C ALA A 245 -22.39 8.34 -9.77
N LEU A 246 -21.83 7.40 -9.01
CA LEU A 246 -20.58 6.73 -9.29
C LEU A 246 -20.78 5.42 -10.08
N PHE A 247 -22.01 5.10 -10.48
CA PHE A 247 -22.36 3.84 -11.14
C PHE A 247 -21.97 2.61 -10.33
N LEU A 248 -21.96 2.73 -9.00
CA LEU A 248 -21.61 1.64 -8.12
C LEU A 248 -22.81 0.68 -7.97
N PRO A 249 -22.61 -0.63 -8.13
CA PRO A 249 -23.68 -1.60 -8.00
C PRO A 249 -24.23 -1.61 -6.58
N SER A 250 -25.51 -1.94 -6.44
CA SER A 250 -26.12 -2.20 -5.14
C SER A 250 -25.40 -3.36 -4.45
N ILE A 251 -25.05 -3.19 -3.17
CA ILE A 251 -24.57 -4.29 -2.34
C ILE A 251 -25.80 -5.10 -1.91
N GLY A 252 -26.26 -5.98 -2.81
CA GLY A 252 -27.41 -6.84 -2.53
C GLY A 252 -27.13 -7.81 -1.38
N LYS A 253 -28.17 -8.22 -0.65
CA LYS A 253 -28.08 -9.24 0.43
C LYS A 253 -27.38 -10.53 -0.03
N ALA A 254 -27.49 -10.87 -1.31
CA ALA A 254 -26.82 -12.04 -1.92
C ALA A 254 -25.29 -11.95 -1.85
N TRP A 255 -24.70 -10.75 -1.94
CA TRP A 255 -23.25 -10.54 -1.93
C TRP A 255 -22.63 -10.66 -0.53
N ARG A 256 -23.40 -10.42 0.55
CA ARG A 256 -22.93 -10.67 1.92
C ARG A 256 -22.49 -12.13 2.12
N LYS A 257 -23.09 -13.08 1.38
CA LYS A 257 -22.72 -14.50 1.43
C LYS A 257 -21.31 -14.79 0.89
N HIS A 258 -20.75 -13.89 0.07
CA HIS A 258 -19.46 -14.09 -0.61
C HIS A 258 -18.36 -13.12 -0.16
N ALA A 259 -18.70 -11.87 0.16
CA ALA A 259 -17.70 -10.83 0.50
C ALA A 259 -17.21 -10.93 1.95
N VAL A 260 -18.10 -11.34 2.86
CA VAL A 260 -17.70 -11.79 4.18
C VAL A 260 -17.46 -13.28 4.02
N LYS A 261 -16.20 -13.70 3.83
CA LYS A 261 -15.84 -15.00 4.41
C LYS A 261 -16.41 -14.93 5.82
N PRO A 262 -17.32 -15.83 6.26
CA PRO A 262 -17.73 -15.83 7.65
C PRO A 262 -16.44 -15.67 8.43
N LYS A 263 -16.36 -14.64 9.29
CA LYS A 263 -15.27 -14.45 10.27
C LYS A 263 -14.79 -15.86 10.55
N PRO A 264 -13.57 -16.25 10.11
CA PRO A 264 -13.20 -17.66 9.95
C PRO A 264 -13.81 -18.34 11.14
N LYS A 265 -14.79 -19.26 10.93
CA LYS A 265 -15.38 -19.99 12.05
C LYS A 265 -14.14 -20.40 12.81
N LEU A 266 -13.94 -19.78 13.98
CA LEU A 266 -12.80 -20.14 14.81
C LEU A 266 -12.96 -21.66 14.86
N LEU A 267 -11.92 -22.36 14.43
CA LEU A 267 -11.94 -23.80 14.47
C LEU A 267 -12.06 -24.10 15.98
N GLY A 268 -13.29 -24.40 16.40
CA GLY A 268 -13.78 -24.24 17.77
C GLY A 268 -14.57 -22.94 17.94
N ALA A 269 -15.86 -23.04 18.34
CA ALA A 269 -16.56 -21.91 18.94
C ALA A 269 -15.58 -21.19 19.88
N ALA A 270 -15.47 -19.85 19.81
CA ALA A 270 -14.79 -19.12 20.87
C ALA A 270 -15.32 -19.74 22.16
N ILE A 271 -14.43 -20.38 22.92
CA ILE A 271 -14.79 -20.99 24.18
C ILE A 271 -15.22 -19.78 24.98
N SER A 272 -16.52 -19.47 24.96
CA SER A 272 -17.09 -18.52 25.87
C SER A 272 -16.64 -19.06 27.21
N PRO A 273 -15.86 -18.31 28.00
CA PRO A 273 -15.29 -18.85 29.22
C PRO A 273 -16.38 -19.50 30.07
N MET A 274 -17.58 -18.92 30.05
CA MET A 274 -18.77 -19.44 30.73
C MET A 274 -19.32 -20.79 30.21
N SER A 275 -19.00 -21.21 28.98
CA SER A 275 -19.42 -22.50 28.42
C SER A 275 -18.47 -23.65 28.79
N ASN A 276 -17.28 -23.35 29.33
CA ASN A 276 -16.36 -24.38 29.79
C ASN A 276 -16.66 -24.74 31.26
N PRO A 277 -17.01 -26.00 31.57
CA PRO A 277 -17.31 -26.41 32.94
C PRO A 277 -16.11 -26.21 33.89
N LEU A 278 -14.88 -26.30 33.38
CA LEU A 278 -13.66 -26.05 34.15
C LEU A 278 -13.55 -24.58 34.55
N TYR A 279 -13.86 -23.65 33.64
CA TYR A 279 -13.85 -22.22 33.94
C TYR A 279 -14.91 -21.86 34.99
N ALA A 280 -16.12 -22.42 34.86
CA ALA A 280 -17.17 -22.25 35.86
C ALA A 280 -16.74 -22.77 37.25
N HIS A 281 -16.02 -23.90 37.28
CA HIS A 281 -15.46 -24.46 38.52
C HIS A 281 -14.35 -23.57 39.12
N ILE A 282 -13.46 -23.00 38.29
CA ILE A 282 -12.44 -22.03 38.75
C ILE A 282 -13.11 -20.79 39.37
N VAL A 283 -14.05 -20.17 38.66
CA VAL A 283 -14.79 -18.99 39.15
C VAL A 283 -15.52 -19.29 40.45
N ALA A 284 -16.18 -20.46 40.55
CA ALA A 284 -16.87 -20.87 41.77
C ALA A 284 -15.91 -21.08 42.95
N SER A 285 -14.69 -21.57 42.69
CA SER A 285 -13.67 -21.88 43.72
C SER A 285 -12.99 -20.66 44.31
N ILE A 286 -12.92 -19.54 43.57
CA ILE A 286 -12.38 -18.27 44.08
C ILE A 286 -13.31 -17.66 45.13
N GLY A 287 -14.62 -17.88 44.99
CA GLY A 287 -15.65 -17.43 45.92
C GLY A 287 -16.21 -16.04 45.59
N ARG A 288 -17.32 -15.69 46.26
CA ARG A 288 -18.00 -14.39 46.11
C ARG A 288 -17.47 -13.45 47.21
N GLY A 289 -17.03 -12.24 46.86
CA GLY A 289 -16.51 -11.26 47.83
C GLY A 289 -15.20 -10.57 47.45
N ILE A 290 -14.80 -10.64 46.18
CA ILE A 290 -13.76 -9.80 45.58
C ILE A 290 -14.36 -9.04 44.40
N ALA A 291 -13.77 -7.90 44.03
CA ALA A 291 -14.19 -7.12 42.87
C ALA A 291 -14.02 -7.94 41.57
N SER A 292 -14.90 -7.72 40.59
CA SER A 292 -15.02 -8.59 39.40
C SER A 292 -13.76 -8.61 38.52
N ASP A 293 -13.06 -7.49 38.46
CA ASP A 293 -11.74 -7.36 37.83
C ASP A 293 -10.70 -8.28 38.47
N LEU A 294 -10.62 -8.30 39.81
CA LEU A 294 -9.71 -9.19 40.54
C LEU A 294 -10.12 -10.67 40.41
N VAL A 295 -11.40 -10.96 40.17
CA VAL A 295 -11.84 -12.33 39.83
C VAL A 295 -11.23 -12.73 38.50
N ASP A 296 -11.33 -11.89 37.47
CA ASP A 296 -10.84 -12.22 36.13
C ASP A 296 -9.32 -12.44 36.11
N ASP A 297 -8.56 -11.67 36.90
CA ASP A 297 -7.12 -11.86 37.07
C ASP A 297 -6.80 -13.18 37.80
N ALA A 298 -7.50 -13.47 38.89
CA ALA A 298 -7.30 -14.72 39.63
C ALA A 298 -7.69 -15.95 38.80
N VAL A 299 -8.73 -15.85 37.97
CA VAL A 299 -9.14 -16.90 37.04
C VAL A 299 -8.06 -17.11 35.97
N SER A 300 -7.52 -16.03 35.42
CA SER A 300 -6.45 -16.07 34.42
C SER A 300 -5.19 -16.75 34.98
N ASP A 301 -4.79 -16.41 36.20
CA ASP A 301 -3.66 -17.02 36.91
C ASP A 301 -3.86 -18.53 37.13
N ILE A 302 -5.05 -18.96 37.58
CA ILE A 302 -5.35 -20.38 37.78
C ILE A 302 -5.39 -21.12 36.44
N TRP A 303 -5.93 -20.50 35.39
CA TRP A 303 -5.99 -21.06 34.05
C TRP A 303 -4.59 -21.29 33.46
N LEU A 304 -3.69 -20.32 33.64
CA LEU A 304 -2.28 -20.44 33.27
C LEU A 304 -1.59 -21.59 34.03
N ALA A 305 -1.78 -21.70 35.34
CA ALA A 305 -1.20 -22.79 36.13
C ALA A 305 -1.69 -24.19 35.70
N LEU A 306 -2.97 -24.31 35.28
CA LEU A 306 -3.52 -25.52 34.69
C LEU A 306 -2.90 -25.83 33.32
N ALA A 307 -2.76 -24.81 32.46
CA ALA A 307 -2.18 -24.95 31.13
C ALA A 307 -0.69 -25.35 31.18
N GLU A 308 0.04 -24.88 32.18
CA GLU A 308 1.45 -25.23 32.43
C GLU A 308 1.63 -26.58 33.15
N GLY A 309 0.53 -27.22 33.58
CA GLY A 309 0.57 -28.50 34.30
C GLY A 309 1.07 -28.38 35.76
N GLN A 310 1.13 -27.17 36.31
CA GLN A 310 1.51 -26.92 37.71
C GLN A 310 0.38 -27.20 38.70
N LEU A 311 -0.87 -27.17 38.21
CA LEU A 311 -2.07 -27.39 38.99
C LEU A 311 -2.92 -28.46 38.30
N SER A 312 -3.42 -29.46 39.04
CA SER A 312 -4.41 -30.39 38.51
C SER A 312 -5.85 -29.87 38.72
N PRO A 313 -6.83 -30.28 37.90
CA PRO A 313 -8.22 -29.86 38.07
C PRO A 313 -8.80 -30.13 39.47
N ASP A 314 -8.41 -31.25 40.10
CA ASP A 314 -8.88 -31.62 41.44
C ASP A 314 -8.30 -30.73 42.54
N GLN A 315 -7.19 -30.04 42.27
CA GLN A 315 -6.53 -29.14 43.22
C GLN A 315 -7.06 -27.70 43.17
N ILE A 316 -7.92 -27.35 42.20
CA ILE A 316 -8.44 -25.99 42.02
C ILE A 316 -9.09 -25.49 43.31
N SER A 317 -10.03 -26.24 43.88
CA SER A 317 -10.73 -25.82 45.11
C SER A 317 -9.79 -25.61 46.29
N ALA A 318 -8.72 -26.40 46.40
CA ALA A 318 -7.76 -26.31 47.51
C ALA A 318 -6.75 -25.15 47.34
N GLN A 319 -6.39 -24.80 46.10
CA GLN A 319 -5.38 -23.78 45.82
C GLN A 319 -5.98 -22.42 45.43
N ALA A 320 -7.25 -22.34 45.03
CA ALA A 320 -7.89 -21.10 44.58
C ALA A 320 -7.78 -19.96 45.60
N GLY A 321 -7.87 -20.25 46.90
CA GLY A 321 -7.67 -19.27 47.96
C GLY A 321 -6.27 -18.62 47.95
N LYS A 322 -5.22 -19.36 47.56
CA LYS A 322 -3.86 -18.80 47.45
C LYS A 322 -3.73 -17.84 46.27
N PHE A 323 -4.28 -18.21 45.12
CA PHE A 323 -4.30 -17.34 43.93
C PHE A 323 -5.11 -16.07 44.19
N ARG A 324 -6.31 -16.20 44.78
CA ARG A 324 -7.12 -15.06 45.24
C ARG A 324 -6.32 -14.13 46.16
N ASN A 325 -5.70 -14.66 47.21
CA ASN A 325 -4.95 -13.84 48.16
C ASN A 325 -3.72 -13.18 47.53
N ARG A 326 -3.09 -13.83 46.54
CA ARG A 326 -1.98 -13.26 45.77
C ARG A 326 -2.44 -12.07 44.93
N VAL A 327 -3.54 -12.20 44.20
CA VAL A 327 -4.12 -11.11 43.39
C VAL A 327 -4.54 -9.93 44.27
N ILE A 328 -5.23 -10.19 45.40
CA ILE A 328 -5.58 -9.14 46.37
C ILE A 328 -4.31 -8.44 46.88
N ARG A 329 -3.25 -9.18 47.21
CA ARG A 329 -2.00 -8.57 47.70
C ARG A 329 -1.33 -7.69 46.64
N ASN A 330 -1.31 -8.15 45.39
CA ASN A 330 -0.63 -7.46 44.30
C ASN A 330 -1.39 -6.21 43.84
N TYR A 331 -2.72 -6.30 43.76
CA TYR A 331 -3.54 -5.28 43.10
C TYR A 331 -4.48 -4.52 44.03
N ALA A 332 -4.96 -5.15 45.12
CA ALA A 332 -5.83 -4.46 46.09
C ALA A 332 -5.05 -3.85 47.27
N SER A 333 -3.74 -4.03 47.35
CA SER A 333 -2.96 -3.31 48.35
C SER A 333 -2.85 -1.84 47.94
N LYS A 334 -3.06 -0.93 48.90
CA LYS A 334 -2.93 0.52 48.68
C LYS A 334 -1.55 0.93 48.12
N PHE A 335 -0.55 0.05 48.24
CA PHE A 335 0.83 0.23 47.81
C PHE A 335 1.23 -0.71 46.65
N GLY A 336 0.26 -1.38 46.01
CA GLY A 336 0.48 -2.30 44.90
C GLY A 336 0.73 -1.59 43.57
N THR A 337 1.02 -2.38 42.53
CA THR A 337 1.18 -1.87 41.16
C THR A 337 -0.17 -1.38 40.65
N ARG A 338 -0.35 -0.06 40.58
CA ARG A 338 -1.53 0.59 39.98
C ARG A 338 -1.38 0.69 38.47
N SER A 339 -2.52 0.63 37.77
CA SER A 339 -2.52 0.89 36.33
C SER A 339 -2.14 2.36 36.09
N LEU A 340 -1.42 2.62 35.01
CA LEU A 340 -1.07 3.99 34.62
C LEU A 340 -2.30 4.84 34.28
N ASP A 341 -3.40 4.18 33.88
CA ASP A 341 -4.67 4.81 33.53
C ASP A 341 -5.64 4.97 34.71
N GLU A 342 -5.29 4.45 35.89
CA GLU A 342 -6.13 4.54 37.08
C GLU A 342 -6.13 5.99 37.62
N ASP A 343 -7.32 6.47 38.02
CA ASP A 343 -7.48 7.79 38.62
C ASP A 343 -6.80 7.81 40.01
N ILE A 344 -5.93 8.78 40.23
CA ILE A 344 -5.15 8.96 41.45
C ILE A 344 -5.93 9.74 42.51
N GLY A 345 -6.99 10.46 42.13
CA GLY A 345 -7.75 11.35 43.01
C GLY A 345 -9.17 10.89 43.37
N ASP A 346 -9.87 11.71 44.13
CA ASP A 346 -11.27 11.52 44.52
C ASP A 346 -12.26 11.87 43.38
N GLY A 347 -11.90 11.55 42.13
CA GLY A 347 -12.75 11.75 40.95
C GLY A 347 -12.45 13.00 40.11
N ASP A 348 -11.28 13.63 40.31
CA ASP A 348 -10.83 14.76 39.48
C ASP A 348 -10.37 14.34 38.08
N GLY A 349 -10.32 13.04 37.79
CA GLY A 349 -9.92 12.49 36.50
C GLY A 349 -8.41 12.46 36.28
N PHE A 350 -7.62 12.62 37.34
CA PHE A 350 -6.17 12.78 37.29
C PHE A 350 -5.49 11.41 37.30
N ARG A 351 -4.85 11.00 36.20
CA ARG A 351 -4.29 9.66 36.06
C ARG A 351 -2.80 9.64 36.39
N MET A 352 -2.27 8.45 36.64
CA MET A 352 -0.81 8.28 36.83
C MET A 352 0.00 8.62 35.58
N LEU A 353 -0.60 8.45 34.40
CA LEU A 353 -0.05 8.93 33.12
C LEU A 353 0.19 10.44 33.10
N ASP A 354 -0.63 11.23 33.77
CA ASP A 354 -0.50 12.69 33.78
C ASP A 354 0.71 13.16 34.62
N LEU A 355 1.23 12.30 35.49
CA LEU A 355 2.46 12.55 36.27
C LEU A 355 3.73 12.12 35.53
N LEU A 356 3.63 11.31 34.48
CA LEU A 356 4.77 10.94 33.66
C LEU A 356 5.13 12.11 32.75
N LYS A 357 6.25 12.77 33.06
CA LYS A 357 6.80 13.83 32.24
C LYS A 357 7.26 13.23 30.90
N ASP A 358 6.45 13.40 29.85
CA ASP A 358 6.84 13.01 28.50
C ASP A 358 7.81 14.05 27.93
N HIS A 359 9.09 13.71 27.99
CA HIS A 359 10.16 14.56 27.45
C HIS A 359 10.04 14.75 25.93
N GLY A 360 9.46 13.79 25.21
CA GLY A 360 9.34 13.88 23.75
C GLY A 360 8.30 14.90 23.28
N SER A 361 7.22 15.11 24.04
CA SER A 361 6.23 16.13 23.72
C SER A 361 6.65 17.54 24.14
N SER A 362 7.47 17.69 25.19
CA SER A 362 8.09 19.00 25.51
C SER A 362 9.03 19.47 24.39
N ASP A 363 9.92 18.59 23.92
CA ASP A 363 10.86 18.94 22.84
C ASP A 363 10.10 19.33 21.56
N TRP A 364 9.00 18.64 21.25
CA TRP A 364 8.14 18.96 20.11
C TRP A 364 7.38 20.29 20.28
N LEU A 365 6.92 20.63 21.49
CA LEU A 365 6.25 21.90 21.77
C LEU A 365 7.21 23.09 21.78
N GLU A 366 8.46 22.88 22.23
CA GLU A 366 9.54 23.86 22.10
C GLU A 366 9.93 24.09 20.63
N GLU A 367 10.08 23.02 19.85
CA GLU A 367 10.36 23.10 18.40
C GLU A 367 9.23 23.80 17.62
N MET A 368 7.98 23.63 18.06
CA MET A 368 6.81 24.32 17.49
C MET A 368 6.62 25.76 18.01
N GLY A 369 7.48 26.25 18.91
CA GLY A 369 7.40 27.59 19.48
C GLY A 369 6.16 27.84 20.35
N ALA A 370 5.54 26.77 20.86
CA ALA A 370 4.32 26.85 21.67
C ALA A 370 4.60 27.25 23.13
N THR A 371 5.85 27.10 23.59
CA THR A 371 6.30 27.51 24.92
C THR A 371 7.44 28.52 24.80
N VAL A 372 7.09 29.78 24.60
CA VAL A 372 7.99 30.92 24.85
C VAL A 372 7.74 31.37 26.29
N TRP A 373 8.67 31.10 27.19
CA TRP A 373 8.69 31.67 28.54
C TRP A 373 9.30 33.08 28.53
#